data_AF-A0A286B1I6-F1
#
_entry.id   AF-A0A286B1I6-F1
#
_cell.length_a   1.000
_cell.length_b   1.000
_cell.length_c   1.000
_cell.angle_alpha   90.00
_cell.angle_beta   90.00
_cell.angle_gamma   90.00
#
_symmetry.space_group_name_H-M   'P 1'
#
loop_
_entity.id
_entity.type
_entity.pdbx_description
1 polymer ?
#
loop_
_entity_poly.entity_id
_entity_poly.type
_entity_poly.pdbx_seq_one_letter_code
_entity_poly.pdbx_strand_id
1 'polypeptide(L)'
;MNSSRRTFMLTLAATGAAISAPNSFAQARLEEKDPQAAALGYVADSSKADAKKFPKHDNAQLCSGCALWQSKPTDAQGNCALFAGKQVSAKGWCSAWAKKA
;
A
#
# COMPACT_ATOMS: atom_id res chain seq x y z
N MET A 1 39.64 13.15 41.90
CA MET A 1 39.78 12.00 40.98
C MET A 1 39.36 12.45 39.59
N ASN A 2 40.32 12.95 38.80
CA ASN A 2 40.07 13.58 37.52
C ASN A 2 40.19 12.51 36.42
N SER A 3 39.07 12.03 35.88
CA SER A 3 39.07 10.98 34.86
C SER A 3 39.45 11.56 33.50
N SER A 4 40.65 11.22 33.05
CA SER A 4 41.23 11.56 31.77
C SER A 4 40.40 10.99 30.62
N ARG A 5 39.67 11.87 29.91
CA ARG A 5 38.81 11.55 28.75
C ARG A 5 39.57 11.55 27.41
N ARG A 6 40.86 11.23 27.40
CA ARG A 6 41.68 11.31 26.18
C ARG A 6 42.71 10.19 26.13
N THR A 7 42.26 8.99 25.82
CA THR A 7 43.16 7.95 25.33
C THR A 7 42.49 7.22 24.19
N PHE A 8 43.04 7.51 23.01
CA PHE A 8 43.05 6.68 21.81
C PHE A 8 41.73 6.47 21.06
N MET A 9 41.45 7.49 20.23
CA MET A 9 40.96 7.25 18.88
C MET A 9 41.85 6.29 18.09
N LEU A 10 41.24 5.66 17.08
CA LEU A 10 41.82 5.01 15.89
C LEU A 10 42.26 3.55 16.06
N THR A 11 41.33 2.62 15.79
CA THR A 11 41.45 1.66 14.66
C THR A 11 40.23 0.75 14.61
N LEU A 12 39.32 0.99 13.66
CA LEU A 12 38.40 -0.01 13.13
C LEU A 12 38.14 0.35 11.66
N ALA A 13 39.15 0.07 10.84
CA ALA A 13 38.99 -0.01 9.40
C ALA A 13 38.51 -1.42 9.03
N ALA A 14 37.63 -1.48 8.03
CA ALA A 14 37.18 -2.66 7.31
C ALA A 14 36.16 -3.58 8.01
N THR A 15 34.90 -3.16 8.06
CA THR A 15 33.79 -4.10 7.81
C THR A 15 32.88 -3.48 6.75
N GLY A 16 32.64 -4.25 5.68
CA GLY A 16 32.01 -3.78 4.46
C GLY A 16 30.63 -3.18 4.69
N ALA A 17 30.44 -1.94 4.24
CA ALA A 17 29.11 -1.40 3.98
C ALA A 17 28.52 -2.11 2.75
N ALA A 18 28.02 -3.33 2.95
CA ALA A 18 26.99 -3.86 2.07
C ALA A 18 25.75 -3.01 2.34
N ILE A 19 25.61 -1.92 1.58
CA ILE A 19 24.37 -1.17 1.48
C ILE A 19 23.33 -2.17 1.01
N SER A 20 22.54 -2.69 1.95
CA SER A 20 21.32 -3.40 1.62
C SER A 20 20.39 -2.36 1.05
N ALA A 21 20.47 -2.17 -0.27
CA ALA A 21 19.41 -1.52 -1.01
C ALA A 21 18.12 -2.27 -0.63
N PRO A 22 17.09 -1.59 -0.10
CA PRO A 22 15.81 -2.22 0.04
C PRO A 22 15.33 -2.52 -1.38
N ASN A 23 15.48 -3.77 -1.81
CA ASN A 23 14.80 -4.28 -2.98
C ASN A 23 13.30 -4.15 -2.67
N SER A 24 12.73 -3.02 -3.05
CA SER A 24 11.29 -2.79 -3.00
C SER A 24 10.71 -3.67 -4.09
N PHE A 25 10.45 -4.93 -3.74
CA PHE A 25 9.67 -5.81 -4.59
C PHE A 25 8.29 -5.17 -4.74
N ALA A 26 8.03 -4.61 -5.91
CA ALA A 26 6.71 -4.10 -6.24
C ALA A 26 5.72 -5.27 -6.11
N GLN A 27 4.78 -5.16 -5.17
CA GLN A 27 3.76 -6.17 -4.99
C GLN A 27 2.92 -6.27 -6.28
N ALA A 28 2.50 -7.49 -6.62
CA ALA A 28 1.67 -7.73 -7.79
C ALA A 28 0.38 -6.91 -7.71
N ARG A 29 -0.12 -6.42 -8.86
CA ARG A 29 -1.41 -5.74 -8.92
C ARG A 29 -2.55 -6.73 -8.75
N LEU A 30 -3.64 -6.28 -8.13
CA LEU A 30 -4.89 -7.01 -8.10
C LEU A 30 -5.55 -6.95 -9.47
N GLU A 31 -5.79 -8.11 -10.05
CA GLU A 31 -6.51 -8.24 -11.31
C GLU A 31 -8.00 -8.33 -11.03
N GLU A 32 -8.84 -7.64 -11.80
CA GLU A 32 -10.31 -7.62 -11.59
C GLU A 32 -10.94 -9.02 -11.73
N LYS A 33 -10.30 -9.90 -12.49
CA LYS A 33 -10.69 -11.30 -12.68
C LYS A 33 -10.23 -12.24 -11.55
N ASP A 34 -9.43 -11.77 -10.59
CA ASP A 34 -9.07 -12.59 -9.44
C ASP A 34 -10.35 -12.98 -8.68
N PRO A 35 -10.51 -14.23 -8.21
CA PRO A 35 -11.79 -14.69 -7.64
C PRO A 35 -12.34 -13.78 -6.53
N GLN A 36 -11.46 -13.28 -5.66
CA GLN A 36 -11.85 -12.37 -4.58
C GLN A 36 -12.18 -10.96 -5.09
N ALA A 37 -11.46 -10.46 -6.10
CA ALA A 37 -11.75 -9.18 -6.75
C ALA A 37 -13.14 -9.22 -7.39
N ALA A 38 -13.43 -10.26 -8.16
CA ALA A 38 -14.72 -10.47 -8.81
C ALA A 38 -15.87 -10.61 -7.78
N ALA A 39 -15.64 -11.34 -6.68
CA ALA A 39 -16.63 -11.49 -5.61
C ALA A 39 -17.02 -10.14 -4.98
N LEU A 40 -16.04 -9.25 -4.79
CA LEU A 40 -16.26 -7.90 -4.25
C LEU A 40 -16.56 -6.85 -5.32
N GLY A 41 -16.63 -7.23 -6.60
CA GLY A 41 -16.82 -6.28 -7.71
C GLY A 41 -15.73 -5.21 -7.77
N TYR A 42 -14.48 -5.58 -7.50
CA TYR A 42 -13.36 -4.66 -7.59
C TYR A 42 -13.15 -4.19 -9.03
N VAL A 43 -12.95 -2.89 -9.17
CA VAL A 43 -12.53 -2.23 -10.41
C VAL A 43 -11.33 -1.33 -10.11
N ALA A 44 -10.37 -1.26 -11.03
CA ALA A 44 -9.19 -0.40 -10.87
C ALA A 44 -9.51 1.10 -11.07
N ASP A 45 -10.68 1.40 -11.61
CA ASP A 45 -11.22 2.76 -11.79
C ASP A 45 -12.67 2.78 -11.30
N SER A 46 -12.94 3.58 -10.28
CA SER A 46 -14.26 3.69 -9.63
C SER A 46 -15.37 4.03 -10.63
N SER A 47 -15.07 4.79 -11.69
CA SER A 47 -16.04 5.12 -12.75
C SER A 47 -16.54 3.92 -13.56
N LYS A 48 -15.86 2.77 -13.45
CA LYS A 48 -16.21 1.53 -14.13
C LYS A 48 -16.99 0.55 -13.24
N ALA A 49 -17.33 0.93 -12.02
CA ALA A 49 -18.15 0.10 -11.15
C ALA A 49 -19.50 -0.20 -11.81
N ASP A 50 -20.00 -1.42 -11.64
CA ASP A 50 -21.30 -1.81 -12.16
C ASP A 50 -22.42 -1.13 -11.36
N ALA A 51 -22.92 -0.01 -11.89
CA ALA A 51 -23.98 0.78 -11.28
C ALA A 51 -25.30 0.01 -11.11
N LYS A 52 -25.55 -1.05 -11.92
CA LYS A 52 -26.76 -1.88 -11.76
C LYS A 52 -26.61 -2.80 -10.55
N LYS A 53 -25.42 -3.38 -10.37
CA LYS A 53 -25.10 -4.24 -9.23
C LYS A 53 -24.91 -3.45 -7.93
N PHE A 54 -24.41 -2.23 -8.03
CA PHE A 54 -24.04 -1.38 -6.89
C PHE A 54 -24.69 0.02 -6.98
N PRO A 55 -26.03 0.12 -6.81
CA PRO A 55 -26.75 1.39 -7.01
C PRO A 55 -26.42 2.49 -5.99
N LYS A 56 -25.68 2.16 -4.92
CA LYS A 56 -25.20 3.12 -3.89
C LYS A 56 -23.76 3.57 -4.10
N HIS A 57 -23.11 3.09 -5.16
CA HIS A 57 -21.78 3.53 -5.55
C HIS A 57 -21.80 5.00 -5.96
N ASP A 58 -20.70 5.70 -5.67
CA ASP A 58 -20.43 7.06 -6.11
C ASP A 58 -18.98 7.14 -6.58
N ASN A 59 -18.70 7.87 -7.67
CA ASN A 59 -17.37 7.94 -8.26
C ASN A 59 -16.30 8.56 -7.33
N ALA A 60 -16.70 9.32 -6.31
CA ALA A 60 -15.81 9.83 -5.28
C ALA A 60 -15.40 8.75 -4.24
N GLN A 61 -16.05 7.59 -4.26
CA GLN A 61 -15.66 6.43 -3.47
C GLN A 61 -14.42 5.81 -4.11
N LEU A 62 -13.26 6.21 -3.62
CA LEU A 62 -11.96 5.74 -4.10
C LEU A 62 -11.27 4.90 -3.03
N CYS A 63 -10.49 3.90 -3.44
CA CYS A 63 -9.66 3.10 -2.54
C CYS A 63 -8.79 3.98 -1.63
N SER A 64 -8.16 5.05 -2.13
CA SER A 64 -7.32 5.95 -1.31
C SER A 64 -8.08 6.65 -0.17
N GLY A 65 -9.40 6.86 -0.36
CA GLY A 65 -10.32 7.40 0.65
C GLY A 65 -11.01 6.34 1.51
N CYS A 66 -10.69 5.06 1.32
CA CYS A 66 -11.29 3.95 2.04
C CYS A 66 -10.62 3.73 3.41
N ALA A 67 -11.39 3.34 4.43
CA ALA A 67 -10.89 2.95 5.75
C ALA A 67 -9.94 1.74 5.70
N LEU A 68 -10.07 0.89 4.67
CA LEU A 68 -9.28 -0.33 4.49
C LEU A 68 -7.96 -0.12 3.73
N TRP A 69 -7.67 1.11 3.29
CA TRP A 69 -6.43 1.47 2.60
C TRP A 69 -5.27 1.60 3.57
N GLN A 70 -4.22 0.81 3.33
CA GLN A 70 -3.04 0.66 4.20
C GLN A 70 -1.77 1.32 3.63
N SER A 71 -1.91 2.19 2.64
CA SER A 71 -0.80 2.91 2.01
C SER A 71 -0.96 4.42 2.17
N LYS A 72 -0.04 5.23 1.62
CA LYS A 72 -0.18 6.69 1.72
C LYS A 72 -1.33 7.14 0.81
N PRO A 73 -2.10 8.18 1.18
CA PRO A 73 -3.19 8.67 0.33
C PRO A 73 -2.76 9.13 -1.07
N THR A 74 -1.49 9.53 -1.19
CA THR A 74 -0.86 10.00 -2.44
C THR A 74 -0.33 8.89 -3.33
N ASP A 75 -0.22 7.65 -2.82
CA ASP A 75 0.29 6.54 -3.61
C ASP A 75 -0.76 6.18 -4.67
N ALA A 76 -0.35 6.03 -5.93
CA ALA A 76 -1.28 5.63 -7.01
C ALA A 76 -1.79 4.18 -6.84
N GLN A 77 -1.14 3.40 -5.98
CA GLN A 77 -1.24 1.96 -5.84
C GLN A 77 -0.96 1.64 -4.38
N GLY A 78 -1.73 0.74 -3.78
CA GLY A 78 -1.57 0.50 -2.36
C GLY A 78 -2.20 -0.78 -1.88
N ASN A 79 -1.84 -1.12 -0.65
CA ASN A 79 -2.33 -2.30 0.03
C ASN A 79 -3.74 -2.03 0.55
N CYS A 80 -4.60 -3.01 0.39
CA CYS A 80 -5.94 -3.04 0.96
C CYS A 80 -6.04 -4.24 1.90
N ALA A 81 -6.58 -4.04 3.10
CA ALA A 81 -6.68 -5.09 4.12
C ALA A 81 -7.39 -6.37 3.63
N LEU A 82 -8.27 -6.26 2.62
CA LEU A 82 -8.97 -7.41 2.04
C LEU A 82 -8.09 -8.18 1.06
N PHE A 83 -7.26 -7.51 0.27
CA PHE A 83 -6.53 -8.12 -0.84
C PHE A 83 -5.06 -8.38 -0.46
N ALA A 84 -4.85 -9.27 0.48
CA ALA A 84 -3.52 -9.60 0.98
C ALA A 84 -2.56 -10.00 -0.15
N GLY A 85 -1.33 -9.47 -0.12
CA GLY A 85 -0.29 -9.77 -1.10
C GLY A 85 -0.44 -9.04 -2.44
N LYS A 86 -1.54 -8.32 -2.70
CA LYS A 86 -1.78 -7.60 -3.96
C LYS A 86 -2.07 -6.11 -3.74
N GLN A 87 -1.71 -5.29 -4.71
CA GLN A 87 -1.99 -3.85 -4.68
C GLN A 87 -3.22 -3.49 -5.48
N VAL A 88 -4.10 -2.68 -4.88
CA VAL A 88 -5.23 -2.05 -5.56
C VAL A 88 -4.86 -0.67 -6.10
N SER A 89 -5.60 -0.21 -7.10
CA SER A 89 -5.51 1.16 -7.60
C SER A 89 -6.05 2.13 -6.57
N ALA A 90 -5.37 3.25 -6.33
CA ALA A 90 -5.89 4.33 -5.49
C ALA A 90 -7.23 4.88 -5.99
N LYS A 91 -7.42 4.90 -7.32
CA LYS A 91 -8.66 5.32 -7.99
C LYS A 91 -9.68 4.18 -8.12
N GLY A 92 -9.35 2.98 -7.64
CA GLY A 92 -10.24 1.84 -7.72
C GLY A 92 -11.38 1.90 -6.71
N TRP A 93 -12.23 0.89 -6.75
CA TRP A 93 -13.35 0.71 -5.84
C TRP A 93 -13.73 -0.77 -5.73
N CYS A 94 -14.34 -1.18 -4.62
CA CYS A 94 -15.02 -2.47 -4.49
C CYS A 94 -16.22 -2.30 -3.54
N SER A 95 -17.13 -3.28 -3.51
CA SER A 95 -18.37 -3.23 -2.72
C SER A 95 -18.18 -3.10 -1.21
N ALA A 96 -16.97 -3.41 -0.71
CA ALA A 96 -16.60 -3.25 0.69
C ALA A 96 -16.04 -1.86 1.03
N TRP A 97 -16.14 -0.89 0.12
CA TRP A 97 -15.70 0.47 0.37
C TRP A 97 -16.39 1.04 1.61
N ALA A 98 -15.59 1.61 2.51
CA ALA A 98 -16.05 2.30 3.69
C ALA A 98 -15.30 3.63 3.80
N LYS A 99 -16.03 4.72 4.04
CA LYS A 99 -15.44 6.05 4.18
C LYS A 99 -14.43 6.05 5.34
N LYS A 100 -13.23 6.58 5.10
CA LYS A 100 -12.27 6.86 6.18
C LYS A 100 -12.86 7.92 7.13
N ALA A 101 -12.74 7.68 8.43
CA ALA A 101 -13.17 8.62 9.47
C ALA A 101 -12.32 9.89 9.48
#